data_AF-A0A6C0DDM2-F1
#
_entry.id   AF-A0A6C0DDM2-F1
#
_cell.length_a   1.000
_cell.length_b   1.000
_cell.length_c   1.000
_cell.angle_alpha   90.00
_cell.angle_beta   90.00
_cell.angle_gamma   90.00
#
_symmetry.space_group_name_H-M   'P 1'
#
loop_
_entity.id
_entity.type
_entity.pdbx_description
1 polymer ?
#
loop_
_entity_poly.entity_id
_entity_poly.type
_entity_poly.pdbx_seq_one_letter_code
_entity_poly.pdbx_strand_id
1 'polypeptide(L)'
;MFEPYTDSKTKYADKMREIHDSSSNKVKTTNNNNNTKHSSNTDSNTKSSSNHGYTWEDLFNNIFNKTSFFYLLLFLGIYIFIYFMLGIFFNKGGDNSGFELKLSRMLDFMFFILLLVVIISYLYSSNSETTKNTFSNSINNYLVYLMNPSSIITSFLFLVVLYLIIYLFRVPTDRNIKPIFISILETFGWLTFIIICIIDFFRFMLGIPIDILLYNFWNSLPDDHIVVDNSNNKINKKIDNSNNIIHDEVFNISNNIYTYDDAQSVCKVYGAKLATYDQLEDAYKNGAEWCNYGWSDNQMAYFPTQKSTWLKLQKDEKRKNNCGRPGINGGYMGNPNLKFGVNCFGKKPQPTPSDISRMNAQEISPKTPEDIKLDKKVEYWKQNADKLLQVNSYNRTKWSEY
;
A
#
# COMPACT_ATOMS: atom_id res chain seq x y z
N MET A 1 1.80 25.25 -54.87
CA MET A 1 2.96 24.67 -54.17
C MET A 1 2.46 24.30 -52.78
N PHE A 2 1.97 23.07 -52.64
CA PHE A 2 1.40 22.55 -51.39
C PHE A 2 2.31 21.41 -50.94
N GLU A 3 2.94 21.55 -49.78
CA GLU A 3 3.64 20.46 -49.10
C GLU A 3 2.62 19.59 -48.35
N PRO A 4 2.77 18.25 -48.36
CA PRO A 4 1.84 17.37 -47.67
C PRO A 4 2.10 17.33 -46.17
N TYR A 5 1.03 17.52 -45.40
CA TYR A 5 0.96 17.34 -43.96
C TYR A 5 1.01 15.85 -43.59
N THR A 6 1.99 15.42 -42.79
CA THR A 6 2.14 14.04 -42.31
C THR A 6 1.71 13.91 -40.83
N ASP A 7 0.73 13.03 -40.58
CA ASP A 7 0.13 12.71 -39.28
C ASP A 7 1.09 11.97 -38.33
N SER A 8 1.18 12.44 -37.08
CA SER A 8 2.02 11.90 -36.00
C SER A 8 1.65 10.49 -35.54
N LYS A 9 0.52 9.94 -36.01
CA LYS A 9 0.12 8.54 -35.75
C LYS A 9 0.94 7.50 -36.52
N THR A 10 1.60 7.86 -37.62
CA THR A 10 2.39 6.90 -38.42
C THR A 10 3.78 6.61 -37.83
N LYS A 11 4.36 7.55 -37.08
CA LYS A 11 5.69 7.41 -36.48
C LYS A 11 5.76 6.39 -35.32
N TYR A 12 4.61 6.06 -34.72
CA TYR A 12 4.51 5.05 -33.67
C TYR A 12 4.27 3.63 -34.20
N ALA A 13 3.70 3.49 -35.40
CA ALA A 13 3.45 2.19 -36.03
C ALA A 13 4.74 1.58 -36.62
N ASP A 14 5.62 2.41 -37.19
CA ASP A 14 6.89 1.93 -37.76
C ASP A 14 7.91 1.54 -36.68
N LYS A 15 7.91 2.23 -35.53
CA LYS A 15 8.77 1.89 -34.38
C LYS A 15 8.36 0.56 -33.70
N MET A 16 7.11 0.14 -33.84
CA MET A 16 6.63 -1.16 -33.33
C MET A 16 6.87 -2.31 -34.30
N ARG A 17 7.10 -2.05 -35.59
CA ARG A 17 7.51 -3.08 -36.57
C ARG A 17 9.00 -3.44 -36.45
N GLU A 18 9.88 -2.50 -36.12
CA GLU A 18 11.31 -2.78 -35.89
C GLU A 18 11.58 -3.61 -34.62
N ILE A 19 10.70 -3.53 -33.61
CA ILE A 19 10.86 -4.30 -32.35
C ILE A 19 10.36 -5.75 -32.50
N HIS A 20 9.43 -6.00 -33.43
CA HIS A 20 8.89 -7.35 -33.64
C HIS A 20 9.77 -8.26 -34.50
N ASP A 21 10.65 -7.69 -35.35
CA ASP A 21 11.58 -8.45 -36.18
C ASP A 21 12.88 -8.88 -35.47
N SER A 22 13.17 -8.33 -34.28
CA SER A 22 14.40 -8.66 -33.52
C SER A 22 14.28 -9.88 -32.60
N SER A 23 13.16 -10.60 -32.60
CA SER A 23 12.92 -11.75 -31.70
C SER A 23 12.73 -13.11 -32.39
N SER A 24 12.90 -13.19 -33.72
CA SER A 24 12.84 -14.48 -34.43
C SER A 24 14.20 -14.96 -34.93
N ASN A 25 14.61 -16.12 -34.40
CA ASN A 25 15.62 -17.05 -34.92
C ASN A 25 17.08 -16.60 -35.10
N LYS A 26 17.97 -17.18 -34.27
CA LYS A 26 19.03 -18.10 -34.77
C LYS A 26 19.77 -18.81 -33.63
N VAL A 27 19.43 -20.09 -33.46
CA VAL A 27 20.38 -21.09 -32.94
C VAL A 27 21.49 -21.22 -33.98
N LYS A 28 22.71 -20.85 -33.61
CA LYS A 28 23.93 -21.17 -34.36
C LYS A 28 24.81 -22.05 -33.50
N THR A 29 24.71 -23.36 -33.76
CA THR A 29 25.75 -24.33 -33.50
C THR A 29 27.03 -23.87 -34.22
N THR A 30 28.10 -23.66 -33.46
CA THR A 30 29.42 -23.43 -34.05
C THR A 30 30.38 -24.46 -33.48
N ASN A 31 30.63 -25.49 -34.30
CA ASN A 31 31.77 -26.38 -34.17
C ASN A 31 33.06 -25.55 -34.26
N ASN A 32 33.96 -25.73 -33.29
CA ASN A 32 35.36 -25.39 -33.45
C ASN A 32 36.19 -26.62 -33.08
N ASN A 33 36.57 -27.38 -34.11
CA ASN A 33 37.81 -28.15 -34.08
C ASN A 33 38.95 -27.17 -34.38
N ASN A 34 40.00 -27.19 -33.57
CA ASN A 34 41.36 -27.01 -34.08
C ASN A 34 42.38 -27.75 -33.21
N ASN A 35 43.14 -28.58 -33.93
CA ASN A 35 44.22 -29.46 -33.51
C ASN A 35 45.46 -28.73 -33.01
N THR A 36 46.21 -29.39 -32.12
CA THR A 36 47.68 -29.63 -32.18
C THR A 36 48.09 -30.38 -30.89
N LYS A 37 49.05 -31.29 -30.79
CA LYS A 37 49.78 -32.23 -31.67
C LYS A 37 50.73 -32.98 -30.69
N HIS A 38 50.87 -34.30 -30.85
CA HIS A 38 51.99 -35.17 -30.42
C HIS A 38 52.58 -35.09 -28.99
N SER A 39 52.59 -36.22 -28.28
CA SER A 39 53.73 -37.17 -28.34
C SER A 39 53.40 -38.48 -27.61
N SER A 40 53.88 -39.56 -28.20
CA SER A 40 53.84 -40.96 -27.80
C SER A 40 54.73 -41.27 -26.59
N ASN A 41 54.30 -42.20 -25.72
CA ASN A 41 54.94 -43.51 -25.54
C ASN A 41 54.19 -44.40 -24.51
N THR A 42 53.88 -45.60 -25.00
CA THR A 42 53.87 -46.94 -24.34
C THR A 42 54.26 -47.03 -22.86
N ASP A 43 53.45 -47.66 -22.00
CA ASP A 43 53.47 -49.12 -21.82
C ASP A 43 52.39 -49.67 -20.85
N SER A 44 51.90 -50.86 -21.22
CA SER A 44 51.39 -51.98 -20.43
C SER A 44 50.24 -51.83 -19.40
N ASN A 45 49.12 -52.50 -19.75
CA ASN A 45 48.32 -53.41 -18.92
C ASN A 45 47.90 -52.97 -17.50
N THR A 46 46.59 -52.72 -17.29
CA THR A 46 45.68 -53.70 -16.65
C THR A 46 44.23 -53.21 -16.62
N LYS A 47 43.33 -54.19 -16.75
CA LYS A 47 41.87 -54.19 -16.56
C LYS A 47 41.31 -53.12 -15.61
N SER A 48 40.23 -52.46 -16.00
CA SER A 48 38.90 -52.69 -15.39
C SER A 48 37.87 -51.73 -15.98
N SER A 49 36.75 -52.28 -16.46
CA SER A 49 35.52 -51.53 -16.62
C SER A 49 35.04 -51.09 -15.23
N SER A 50 34.57 -49.86 -15.06
CA SER A 50 33.68 -49.53 -13.95
C SER A 50 32.60 -48.58 -14.43
N ASN A 51 31.43 -49.17 -14.67
CA ASN A 51 30.13 -48.52 -14.57
C ASN A 51 30.13 -47.55 -13.39
N HIS A 52 29.62 -46.33 -13.61
CA HIS A 52 29.16 -45.46 -12.52
C HIS A 52 27.97 -46.14 -11.83
N GLY A 53 28.27 -47.05 -10.89
CA GLY A 53 27.31 -47.50 -9.90
C GLY A 53 27.28 -46.47 -8.78
N TYR A 54 26.13 -45.81 -8.59
CA TYR A 54 25.84 -45.10 -7.36
C TYR A 54 26.10 -46.05 -6.19
N THR A 55 26.97 -45.68 -5.25
CA THR A 55 27.23 -46.52 -4.09
C THR A 55 26.03 -46.53 -3.15
N TRP A 56 25.85 -47.59 -2.37
CA TRP A 56 24.78 -47.67 -1.38
C TRP A 56 24.84 -46.52 -0.38
N GLU A 57 26.04 -46.02 -0.05
CA GLU A 57 26.24 -44.81 0.75
C GLU A 57 25.64 -43.56 0.08
N ASP A 58 25.85 -43.38 -1.23
CA ASP A 58 25.35 -42.21 -1.97
C ASP A 58 23.82 -42.22 -2.07
N LEU A 59 23.24 -43.39 -2.31
CA LEU A 59 21.78 -43.59 -2.30
C LEU A 59 21.21 -43.34 -0.90
N PHE A 60 21.84 -43.86 0.14
CA PHE A 60 21.38 -43.70 1.52
C PHE A 60 21.44 -42.23 1.96
N ASN A 61 22.53 -41.52 1.64
CA ASN A 61 22.69 -40.11 2.02
C ASN A 61 21.76 -39.17 1.25
N ASN A 62 21.39 -39.47 0.00
CA ASN A 62 20.39 -38.70 -0.74
C ASN A 62 18.95 -38.97 -0.26
N ILE A 63 18.63 -40.22 0.08
CA ILE A 63 17.30 -40.61 0.56
C ILE A 63 17.09 -40.16 2.01
N PHE A 64 18.14 -40.17 2.86
CA PHE A 64 18.10 -39.77 4.27
C PHE A 64 18.78 -38.42 4.53
N ASN A 65 18.55 -37.46 3.65
CA ASN A 65 18.82 -36.04 3.87
C ASN A 65 17.85 -35.49 4.97
N LYS A 66 18.26 -34.48 5.75
CA LYS A 66 17.40 -33.75 6.72
C LYS A 66 16.01 -33.38 6.15
N THR A 67 15.94 -32.95 4.90
CA THR A 67 14.70 -32.60 4.20
C THR A 67 13.87 -33.85 3.86
N SER A 68 14.50 -34.92 3.36
CA SER A 68 13.84 -36.19 3.04
C SER A 68 13.33 -36.91 4.30
N PHE A 69 14.07 -36.82 5.40
CA PHE A 69 13.68 -37.34 6.71
C PHE A 69 12.44 -36.62 7.27
N PHE A 70 12.33 -35.31 7.06
CA PHE A 70 11.13 -34.55 7.41
C PHE A 70 9.90 -35.01 6.61
N TYR A 71 10.04 -35.20 5.29
CA TYR A 71 8.94 -35.70 4.46
C TYR A 71 8.55 -37.15 4.82
N LEU A 72 9.51 -37.99 5.19
CA LEU A 72 9.23 -39.35 5.68
C LEU A 72 8.44 -39.33 7.00
N LEU A 73 8.84 -38.47 7.96
CA LEU A 73 8.11 -38.29 9.22
C LEU A 73 6.70 -37.75 8.99
N LEU A 74 6.55 -36.80 8.05
CA LEU A 74 5.25 -36.26 7.65
C LEU A 74 4.37 -37.35 7.04
N PHE A 75 4.92 -38.15 6.11
CA PHE A 75 4.21 -39.26 5.48
C PHE A 75 3.77 -40.31 6.51
N LEU A 76 4.65 -40.69 7.44
CA LEU A 76 4.33 -41.64 8.50
C LEU A 76 3.26 -41.08 9.44
N GLY A 77 3.33 -39.79 9.77
CA GLY A 77 2.31 -39.09 10.55
C GLY A 77 0.95 -39.08 9.87
N ILE A 78 0.90 -38.76 8.57
CA ILE A 78 -0.32 -38.80 7.76
C ILE A 78 -0.87 -40.23 7.68
N TYR A 79 0.00 -41.23 7.47
CA TYR A 79 -0.38 -42.63 7.40
C TYR A 79 -1.00 -43.14 8.71
N ILE A 80 -0.34 -42.88 9.85
CA ILE A 80 -0.85 -43.26 11.18
C ILE A 80 -2.18 -42.56 11.46
N PHE A 81 -2.30 -41.29 11.06
CA PHE A 81 -3.54 -40.53 11.21
C PHE A 81 -4.69 -41.11 10.36
N ILE A 82 -4.43 -41.41 9.09
CA ILE A 82 -5.42 -42.05 8.20
C ILE A 82 -5.81 -43.43 8.74
N TYR A 83 -4.85 -44.22 9.22
CA TYR A 83 -5.10 -45.53 9.83
C TYR A 83 -5.99 -45.42 11.09
N PHE A 84 -5.71 -44.45 11.96
CA PHE A 84 -6.53 -44.19 13.15
C PHE A 84 -7.95 -43.70 12.80
N MET A 85 -8.07 -42.85 11.78
CA MET A 85 -9.36 -42.35 11.28
C MET A 85 -10.20 -43.45 10.64
N LEU A 86 -9.58 -44.30 9.81
CA LEU A 86 -10.22 -45.50 9.26
C LEU A 86 -10.62 -46.45 10.41
N GLY A 87 -9.80 -46.56 11.45
CA GLY A 87 -10.11 -47.30 12.67
C GLY A 87 -11.40 -46.80 13.35
N ILE A 88 -11.59 -45.49 13.53
CA ILE A 88 -12.82 -44.92 14.11
C ILE A 88 -14.06 -45.18 13.23
N PHE A 89 -13.88 -45.20 11.90
CA PHE A 89 -14.97 -45.33 10.92
C PHE A 89 -15.40 -46.79 10.69
N PHE A 90 -14.45 -47.72 10.69
CA PHE A 90 -14.67 -49.13 10.36
C PHE A 90 -14.73 -50.05 11.59
N ASN A 91 -14.50 -49.55 12.82
CA ASN A 91 -14.74 -50.37 14.02
C ASN A 91 -16.26 -50.51 14.25
N LYS A 92 -16.78 -51.65 13.81
CA LYS A 92 -18.18 -52.07 13.92
C LYS A 92 -18.60 -52.13 15.39
N GLY A 93 -19.53 -51.26 15.80
CA GLY A 93 -20.21 -51.46 17.09
C GLY A 93 -21.01 -50.30 17.70
N GLY A 94 -21.22 -49.15 17.03
CA GLY A 94 -21.93 -48.02 17.64
C GLY A 94 -23.10 -47.51 16.81
N ASP A 95 -24.22 -47.22 17.47
CA ASP A 95 -25.50 -46.75 16.92
C ASP A 95 -25.40 -45.71 15.78
N ASN A 96 -26.32 -45.85 14.81
CA ASN A 96 -26.47 -44.97 13.65
C ASN A 96 -26.77 -43.50 14.01
N SER A 97 -27.17 -43.20 15.24
CA SER A 97 -27.55 -41.86 15.70
C SER A 97 -26.38 -40.88 15.86
N GLY A 98 -25.13 -41.36 15.77
CA GLY A 98 -23.94 -40.52 15.91
C GLY A 98 -23.13 -40.29 14.63
N PHE A 99 -23.58 -40.79 13.46
CA PHE A 99 -22.78 -40.78 12.24
C PHE A 99 -22.44 -39.36 11.76
N GLU A 100 -23.43 -38.47 11.67
CA GLU A 100 -23.24 -37.09 11.19
C GLU A 100 -22.30 -36.28 12.11
N LEU A 101 -22.39 -36.51 13.42
CA LEU A 101 -21.51 -35.89 14.40
C LEU A 101 -20.08 -36.41 14.24
N LYS A 102 -19.87 -37.73 14.10
CA LYS A 102 -18.54 -38.31 13.85
C LYS A 102 -17.95 -37.80 12.54
N LEU A 103 -18.75 -37.73 11.48
CA LEU A 103 -18.35 -37.21 10.18
C LEU A 103 -17.91 -35.74 10.27
N SER A 104 -18.70 -34.91 10.94
CA SER A 104 -18.38 -33.50 11.17
C SER A 104 -17.06 -33.31 11.91
N ARG A 105 -16.85 -34.03 13.02
CA ARG A 105 -15.60 -33.97 13.79
C ARG A 105 -14.40 -34.48 12.98
N MET A 106 -14.60 -35.49 12.13
CA MET A 106 -13.54 -35.97 11.23
C MET A 106 -13.12 -34.89 10.22
N LEU A 107 -14.08 -34.19 9.61
CA LEU A 107 -13.78 -33.10 8.68
C LEU A 107 -13.03 -31.94 9.37
N ASP A 108 -13.40 -31.60 10.61
CA ASP A 108 -12.67 -30.62 11.43
C ASP A 108 -11.21 -31.05 11.63
N PHE A 109 -10.98 -32.27 12.12
CA PHE A 109 -9.61 -32.77 12.33
C PHE A 109 -8.79 -32.76 11.05
N MET A 110 -9.37 -33.22 9.94
CA MET A 110 -8.70 -33.25 8.64
C MET A 110 -8.34 -31.83 8.16
N PHE A 111 -9.24 -30.86 8.32
CA PHE A 111 -9.00 -29.47 7.98
C PHE A 111 -7.88 -28.84 8.83
N PHE A 112 -7.93 -28.99 10.16
CA PHE A 112 -6.93 -28.38 11.03
C PHE A 112 -5.55 -29.04 10.92
N ILE A 113 -5.49 -30.34 10.62
CA ILE A 113 -4.22 -31.00 10.32
C ILE A 113 -3.64 -30.49 9.00
N LEU A 114 -4.46 -30.35 7.96
CA LEU A 114 -4.01 -29.76 6.70
C LEU A 114 -3.51 -28.32 6.92
N LEU A 115 -4.24 -27.52 7.69
CA LEU A 115 -3.85 -26.16 8.07
C LEU A 115 -2.50 -26.15 8.80
N LEU A 116 -2.32 -27.05 9.77
CA LEU A 116 -1.10 -27.19 10.55
C LEU A 116 0.09 -27.61 9.67
N VAL A 117 -0.11 -28.52 8.73
CA VAL A 117 0.91 -28.92 7.75
C VAL A 117 1.30 -27.74 6.85
N VAL A 118 0.32 -26.95 6.37
CA VAL A 118 0.59 -25.75 5.56
C VAL A 118 1.36 -24.71 6.38
N ILE A 119 0.96 -24.46 7.62
CA ILE A 119 1.66 -23.53 8.52
C ILE A 119 3.08 -23.99 8.77
N ILE A 120 3.31 -25.27 9.12
CA ILE A 120 4.65 -25.81 9.35
C ILE A 120 5.49 -25.73 8.07
N SER A 121 4.92 -26.06 6.91
CA SER A 121 5.61 -25.97 5.62
C SER A 121 6.03 -24.53 5.31
N TYR A 122 5.15 -23.58 5.58
CA TYR A 122 5.43 -22.15 5.43
C TYR A 122 6.50 -21.66 6.41
N LEU A 123 6.41 -22.05 7.69
CA LEU A 123 7.39 -21.70 8.72
C LEU A 123 8.78 -22.29 8.41
N TYR A 124 8.84 -23.48 7.82
CA TYR A 124 10.10 -24.09 7.40
C TYR A 124 10.68 -23.43 6.15
N SER A 125 9.83 -23.00 5.21
CA SER A 125 10.26 -22.33 3.98
C SER A 125 10.63 -20.86 4.19
N SER A 126 10.11 -20.20 5.23
CA SER A 126 10.26 -18.76 5.42
C SER A 126 11.43 -18.43 6.35
N ASN A 127 12.35 -17.59 5.88
CA ASN A 127 13.34 -16.94 6.76
C ASN A 127 12.61 -15.95 7.70
N SER A 128 13.09 -15.77 8.93
CA SER A 128 12.36 -15.04 10.00
C SER A 128 12.05 -13.57 9.72
N GLU A 129 12.76 -12.95 8.77
CA GLU A 129 12.53 -11.57 8.33
C GLU A 129 11.42 -11.46 7.27
N THR A 130 11.26 -12.48 6.43
CA THR A 130 10.20 -12.58 5.41
C THR A 130 8.80 -12.82 6.01
N THR A 131 8.72 -13.46 7.19
CA THR A 131 7.43 -13.79 7.84
C THR A 131 6.67 -12.55 8.32
N LYS A 132 7.37 -11.54 8.86
CA LYS A 132 6.75 -10.27 9.32
C LYS A 132 6.19 -9.47 8.14
N ASN A 133 6.98 -9.31 7.08
CA ASN A 133 6.56 -8.57 5.89
C ASN A 133 5.36 -9.24 5.20
N THR A 134 5.27 -10.57 5.23
CA THR A 134 4.18 -11.30 4.59
C THR A 134 2.85 -11.16 5.33
N PHE A 135 2.86 -11.12 6.67
CA PHE A 135 1.64 -10.89 7.46
C PHE A 135 1.09 -9.48 7.21
N SER A 136 1.95 -8.47 7.27
CA SER A 136 1.58 -7.09 6.96
C SER A 136 1.05 -6.94 5.52
N ASN A 137 1.70 -7.58 4.54
CA ASN A 137 1.23 -7.59 3.16
C ASN A 137 -0.14 -8.28 3.02
N SER A 138 -0.40 -9.34 3.78
CA SER A 138 -1.70 -10.03 3.77
C SER A 138 -2.81 -9.15 4.33
N ILE A 139 -2.55 -8.45 5.44
CA ILE A 139 -3.48 -7.45 6.00
C ILE A 139 -3.74 -6.33 4.99
N ASN A 140 -2.68 -5.77 4.41
CA ASN A 140 -2.82 -4.68 3.44
C ASN A 140 -3.63 -5.11 2.21
N ASN A 141 -3.37 -6.30 1.67
CA ASN A 141 -4.14 -6.84 0.55
C ASN A 141 -5.62 -7.02 0.93
N TYR A 142 -5.91 -7.47 2.15
CA TYR A 142 -7.27 -7.59 2.64
C TYR A 142 -7.95 -6.22 2.82
N LEU A 143 -7.24 -5.23 3.34
CA LEU A 143 -7.74 -3.85 3.44
C LEU A 143 -8.05 -3.26 2.06
N VAL A 144 -7.13 -3.42 1.10
CA VAL A 144 -7.35 -3.02 -0.30
C VAL A 144 -8.58 -3.73 -0.88
N TYR A 145 -8.74 -5.02 -0.62
CA TYR A 145 -9.94 -5.76 -1.00
C TYR A 145 -11.21 -5.15 -0.38
N LEU A 146 -11.26 -4.89 0.93
CA LEU A 146 -12.43 -4.28 1.58
C LEU A 146 -12.81 -2.91 1.01
N MET A 147 -11.84 -2.15 0.49
CA MET A 147 -12.04 -0.79 -0.03
C MET A 147 -12.43 -0.76 -1.52
N ASN A 148 -12.34 -1.89 -2.21
CA ASN A 148 -12.67 -1.98 -3.64
C ASN A 148 -14.18 -2.15 -3.87
N PRO A 149 -14.83 -1.33 -4.73
CA PRO A 149 -16.27 -1.44 -5.00
C PRO A 149 -16.73 -2.79 -5.56
N SER A 150 -15.85 -3.50 -6.28
CA SER A 150 -16.17 -4.81 -6.86
C SER A 150 -16.27 -5.91 -5.80
N SER A 151 -15.77 -5.66 -4.58
CA SER A 151 -15.63 -6.67 -3.54
C SER A 151 -16.97 -7.16 -2.99
N ILE A 152 -18.04 -6.35 -3.10
CA ILE A 152 -19.39 -6.78 -2.72
C ILE A 152 -19.88 -7.94 -3.58
N ILE A 153 -19.61 -7.90 -4.89
CA ILE A 153 -20.02 -8.93 -5.85
C ILE A 153 -19.21 -10.20 -5.61
N THR A 154 -17.90 -10.08 -5.45
CA THR A 154 -17.03 -11.25 -5.21
C THR A 154 -17.29 -11.89 -3.86
N SER A 155 -17.59 -11.10 -2.81
CA SER A 155 -17.96 -11.60 -1.48
C SER A 155 -19.32 -12.33 -1.50
N PHE A 156 -20.31 -11.76 -2.19
CA PHE A 156 -21.60 -12.42 -2.40
C PHE A 156 -21.45 -13.74 -3.16
N LEU A 157 -20.68 -13.73 -4.26
CA LEU A 157 -20.42 -14.92 -5.06
C LEU A 157 -19.71 -16.00 -4.24
N PHE A 158 -18.73 -15.61 -3.41
CA PHE A 158 -18.06 -16.53 -2.48
C PHE A 158 -19.06 -17.22 -1.54
N LEU A 159 -20.00 -16.48 -0.94
CA LEU A 159 -21.03 -17.07 -0.07
C LEU A 159 -21.92 -18.06 -0.84
N VAL A 160 -22.35 -17.69 -2.05
CA VAL A 160 -23.16 -18.59 -2.90
C VAL A 160 -22.41 -19.88 -3.21
N VAL A 161 -21.14 -19.78 -3.62
CA VAL A 161 -20.29 -20.94 -3.91
C VAL A 161 -20.05 -21.78 -2.66
N LEU A 162 -19.82 -21.15 -1.51
CA LEU A 162 -19.64 -21.83 -0.23
C LEU A 162 -20.88 -22.68 0.13
N TYR A 163 -22.07 -22.09 0.10
CA TYR A 163 -23.31 -22.83 0.39
C TYR A 163 -23.62 -23.90 -0.67
N LEU A 164 -23.28 -23.64 -1.93
CA LEU A 164 -23.40 -24.63 -3.00
C LEU A 164 -22.50 -25.86 -2.73
N ILE A 165 -21.26 -25.64 -2.31
CA ILE A 165 -20.33 -26.72 -1.95
C ILE A 165 -20.85 -27.47 -0.71
N ILE A 166 -21.26 -26.77 0.34
CA ILE A 166 -21.83 -27.39 1.55
C ILE A 166 -23.02 -28.28 1.19
N TYR A 167 -23.91 -27.78 0.32
CA TYR A 167 -25.06 -28.53 -0.17
C TYR A 167 -24.64 -29.75 -1.02
N LEU A 168 -23.71 -29.58 -1.96
CA LEU A 168 -23.26 -30.63 -2.88
C LEU A 168 -22.60 -31.80 -2.14
N PHE A 169 -21.79 -31.50 -1.12
CA PHE A 169 -21.10 -32.50 -0.31
C PHE A 169 -21.93 -32.99 0.88
N ARG A 170 -23.20 -32.55 1.00
CA ARG A 170 -24.11 -32.90 2.10
C ARG A 170 -23.47 -32.74 3.49
N VAL A 171 -22.74 -31.64 3.67
CA VAL A 171 -22.11 -31.36 4.96
C VAL A 171 -23.20 -30.99 5.98
N PRO A 172 -23.21 -31.55 7.20
CA PRO A 172 -24.23 -31.22 8.20
C PRO A 172 -24.29 -29.72 8.50
N THR A 173 -25.47 -29.11 8.39
CA THR A 173 -25.68 -27.67 8.64
C THR A 173 -26.35 -27.37 9.99
N ASP A 174 -26.82 -28.39 10.69
CA ASP A 174 -27.47 -28.23 12.00
C ASP A 174 -26.52 -27.66 13.04
N ARG A 175 -26.99 -26.73 13.87
CA ARG A 175 -26.17 -25.96 14.82
C ARG A 175 -25.31 -26.83 15.75
N ASN A 176 -25.79 -28.01 16.15
CA ASN A 176 -25.11 -28.89 17.10
C ASN A 176 -24.12 -29.85 16.43
N ILE A 177 -24.28 -30.08 15.12
CA ILE A 177 -23.57 -31.12 14.36
C ILE A 177 -22.61 -30.50 13.36
N LYS A 178 -22.82 -29.24 12.96
CA LYS A 178 -22.02 -28.54 11.95
C LYS A 178 -20.51 -28.55 12.27
N PRO A 179 -19.66 -28.78 11.25
CA PRO A 179 -18.21 -28.68 11.43
C PRO A 179 -17.80 -27.28 11.87
N ILE A 180 -16.87 -27.21 12.81
CA ILE A 180 -16.33 -25.96 13.34
C ILE A 180 -15.70 -25.12 12.23
N PHE A 181 -14.90 -25.73 11.34
CA PHE A 181 -14.24 -24.98 10.26
C PHE A 181 -15.23 -24.32 9.30
N ILE A 182 -16.35 -24.98 8.99
CA ILE A 182 -17.43 -24.39 8.18
C ILE A 182 -18.09 -23.23 8.94
N SER A 183 -18.31 -23.38 10.25
CA SER A 183 -18.86 -22.30 11.07
C SER A 183 -17.95 -21.07 11.09
N ILE A 184 -16.64 -21.28 11.16
CA ILE A 184 -15.63 -20.21 11.09
C ILE A 184 -15.70 -19.54 9.71
N LEU A 185 -15.62 -20.31 8.61
CA LEU A 185 -15.66 -19.77 7.26
C LEU A 185 -16.93 -18.98 6.96
N GLU A 186 -18.10 -19.48 7.39
CA GLU A 186 -19.37 -18.80 7.23
C GLU A 186 -19.41 -17.49 8.03
N THR A 187 -18.92 -17.51 9.27
CA THR A 187 -18.88 -16.31 10.14
C THR A 187 -17.97 -15.25 9.53
N PHE A 188 -16.77 -15.62 9.09
CA PHE A 188 -15.85 -14.71 8.42
C PHE A 188 -16.42 -14.17 7.09
N GLY A 189 -17.06 -15.03 6.30
CA GLY A 189 -17.70 -14.63 5.04
C GLY A 189 -18.80 -13.58 5.26
N TRP A 190 -19.73 -13.84 6.19
CA TRP A 190 -20.79 -12.89 6.52
C TRP A 190 -20.27 -11.60 7.16
N LEU A 191 -19.32 -11.70 8.08
CA LEU A 191 -18.70 -10.52 8.71
C LEU A 191 -18.05 -9.63 7.65
N THR A 192 -17.28 -10.22 6.74
CA THR A 192 -16.63 -9.52 5.62
C THR A 192 -17.66 -8.85 4.72
N PHE A 193 -18.72 -9.58 4.32
CA PHE A 193 -19.79 -9.04 3.50
C PHE A 193 -20.50 -7.86 4.16
N ILE A 194 -20.82 -7.96 5.46
CA ILE A 194 -21.46 -6.87 6.22
C ILE A 194 -20.55 -5.64 6.29
N ILE A 195 -19.25 -5.84 6.59
CA ILE A 195 -18.27 -4.74 6.62
C ILE A 195 -18.21 -4.03 5.26
N ILE A 196 -18.15 -4.78 4.15
CA ILE A 196 -18.16 -4.20 2.80
C ILE A 196 -19.45 -3.41 2.55
N CYS A 197 -20.62 -3.98 2.88
CA CYS A 197 -21.90 -3.28 2.74
C CYS A 197 -21.93 -1.96 3.52
N ILE A 198 -21.36 -1.93 4.72
CA ILE A 198 -21.24 -0.70 5.52
C ILE A 198 -20.31 0.29 4.80
N ILE A 199 -19.10 -0.12 4.40
CA ILE A 199 -18.14 0.74 3.70
C ILE A 199 -18.77 1.35 2.44
N ASP A 200 -19.39 0.51 1.61
CA ASP A 200 -20.04 0.93 0.37
C ASP A 200 -21.24 1.85 0.64
N PHE A 201 -22.03 1.60 1.68
CA PHE A 201 -23.12 2.48 2.08
C PHE A 201 -22.61 3.90 2.37
N PHE A 202 -21.60 4.05 3.22
CA PHE A 202 -21.06 5.37 3.53
C PHE A 202 -20.37 6.04 2.33
N ARG A 203 -19.73 5.25 1.46
CA ARG A 203 -19.09 5.74 0.24
C ARG A 203 -20.11 6.24 -0.78
N PHE A 204 -21.13 5.44 -1.10
CA PHE A 204 -22.07 5.71 -2.19
C PHE A 204 -23.30 6.50 -1.75
N MET A 205 -23.84 6.25 -0.55
CA MET A 205 -25.03 6.95 -0.06
C MET A 205 -24.68 8.27 0.63
N LEU A 206 -23.61 8.31 1.42
CA LEU A 206 -23.23 9.50 2.20
C LEU A 206 -22.10 10.31 1.55
N GLY A 207 -21.43 9.77 0.53
CA GLY A 207 -20.32 10.43 -0.15
C GLY A 207 -19.12 10.68 0.77
N ILE A 208 -19.02 9.95 1.89
CA ILE A 208 -17.94 10.08 2.86
C ILE A 208 -16.82 9.12 2.45
N PRO A 209 -15.59 9.62 2.22
CA PRO A 209 -14.43 8.77 1.97
C PRO A 209 -14.00 8.10 3.29
N ILE A 210 -14.61 6.95 3.61
CA ILE A 210 -14.26 6.13 4.79
C ILE A 210 -12.81 5.65 4.75
N ASP A 211 -12.23 5.51 3.56
CA ASP A 211 -10.84 5.17 3.33
C ASP A 211 -9.88 6.01 4.18
N ILE A 212 -10.11 7.33 4.23
CA ILE A 212 -9.27 8.27 5.00
C ILE A 212 -9.47 8.07 6.51
N LEU A 213 -10.72 7.83 6.93
CA LEU A 213 -11.07 7.66 8.35
C LEU A 213 -10.52 6.34 8.92
N LEU A 214 -10.57 5.27 8.14
CA LEU A 214 -10.07 3.94 8.53
C LEU A 214 -8.54 3.89 8.50
N TYR A 215 -7.89 4.51 7.51
CA TYR A 215 -6.43 4.64 7.45
C TYR A 215 -5.87 5.40 8.66
N ASN A 216 -6.49 6.53 9.01
CA ASN A 216 -6.07 7.32 10.18
C ASN A 216 -6.32 6.61 11.51
N PHE A 217 -7.37 5.79 11.59
CA PHE A 217 -7.65 4.95 12.75
C PHE A 217 -6.59 3.86 12.93
N TRP A 218 -6.27 3.14 11.86
CA TRP A 218 -5.27 2.05 11.89
C TRP A 218 -3.89 2.56 12.29
N ASN A 219 -3.48 3.72 11.76
CA ASN A 219 -2.18 4.33 12.08
C ASN A 219 -2.15 5.04 13.44
N SER A 220 -3.28 5.14 14.16
CA SER A 220 -3.33 5.65 15.53
C SER A 220 -3.19 4.57 16.60
N LEU A 221 -3.12 3.29 16.21
CA LEU A 221 -2.88 2.21 17.17
C LEU A 221 -1.40 2.24 17.59
N PRO A 222 -1.09 2.28 18.90
CA PRO A 222 0.30 2.30 19.36
C PRO A 222 1.03 1.02 18.95
N ASP A 223 2.15 1.18 18.24
CA ASP A 223 3.09 0.09 17.94
C ASP A 223 3.73 -0.36 19.26
N ASP A 224 3.32 -1.53 19.76
CA ASP A 224 3.82 -2.07 21.01
C ASP A 224 5.21 -2.70 20.76
N HIS A 225 6.22 -1.84 20.66
CA HIS A 225 7.61 -2.23 20.78
C HIS A 225 8.03 -2.08 22.24
N ILE A 226 7.94 -3.19 22.99
CA ILE A 226 8.50 -3.32 24.33
C ILE A 226 10.03 -3.15 24.22
N VAL A 227 10.53 -1.98 24.62
CA VAL A 227 11.97 -1.73 24.77
C VAL A 227 12.38 -2.12 26.19
N VAL A 228 13.12 -3.24 26.30
CA VAL A 228 13.85 -3.59 27.52
C VAL A 228 15.11 -2.73 27.56
N ASP A 229 15.11 -1.73 28.44
CA ASP A 229 16.24 -0.84 28.66
C ASP A 229 17.27 -1.50 29.58
N ASN A 230 18.52 -1.60 29.12
CA ASN A 230 19.65 -2.04 29.92
C ASN A 230 20.86 -1.13 29.68
N SER A 231 21.11 -0.29 30.69
CA SER A 231 22.40 0.28 31.11
C SER A 231 23.08 1.32 30.20
N ASN A 232 22.94 2.57 30.63
CA ASN A 232 24.03 3.51 30.91
C ASN A 232 25.20 3.59 29.91
N ASN A 233 25.17 4.55 29.00
CA ASN A 233 26.36 5.34 28.71
C ASN A 233 26.06 6.74 28.17
N LYS A 234 26.57 7.73 28.91
CA LYS A 234 26.90 9.12 28.56
C LYS A 234 26.24 9.77 27.34
N ILE A 235 25.52 10.84 27.66
CA ILE A 235 25.04 11.92 26.80
C ILE A 235 26.17 12.43 25.89
N ASN A 236 26.17 11.94 24.66
CA ASN A 236 26.51 12.67 23.45
C ASN A 236 25.47 12.24 22.43
N LYS A 237 24.31 12.91 22.43
CA LYS A 237 23.24 12.65 21.46
C LYS A 237 23.68 13.22 20.11
N LYS A 238 24.59 12.50 19.46
CA LYS A 238 24.57 12.37 18.00
C LYS A 238 23.15 11.90 17.68
N ILE A 239 22.45 12.70 16.90
CA ILE A 239 21.16 12.33 16.34
C ILE A 239 21.47 11.19 15.35
N ASP A 240 21.51 9.97 15.87
CA ASP A 240 21.52 8.78 15.04
C ASP A 240 20.06 8.47 14.70
N ASN A 241 19.78 8.76 13.43
CA ASN A 241 18.63 8.40 12.63
C ASN A 241 17.90 7.16 13.14
N SER A 242 16.70 7.39 13.70
CA SER A 242 15.56 6.56 13.31
C SER A 242 15.54 6.56 11.78
N ASN A 243 15.54 5.38 11.15
CA ASN A 243 15.29 5.23 9.73
C ASN A 243 13.82 5.61 9.45
N ASN A 244 13.48 6.90 9.60
CA ASN A 244 12.53 7.54 8.72
C ASN A 244 13.02 7.23 7.32
N ILE A 245 12.30 6.39 6.59
CA ILE A 245 12.53 6.29 5.16
C ILE A 245 12.13 7.68 4.64
N ILE A 246 13.12 8.56 4.48
CA ILE A 246 12.91 9.92 4.00
C ILE A 246 12.57 9.78 2.52
N HIS A 247 11.28 9.67 2.24
CA HIS A 247 10.76 9.62 0.89
C HIS A 247 10.71 11.03 0.31
N ASP A 248 11.03 11.15 -0.97
CA ASP A 248 10.82 12.39 -1.70
C ASP A 248 9.32 12.64 -1.84
N GLU A 249 8.90 13.88 -1.61
CA GLU A 249 7.50 14.31 -1.72
C GLU A 249 7.42 15.64 -2.48
N VAL A 250 6.21 15.98 -2.95
CA VAL A 250 5.94 17.31 -3.50
C VAL A 250 5.60 18.27 -2.38
N PHE A 251 6.26 19.43 -2.36
CA PHE A 251 5.94 20.53 -1.46
C PHE A 251 5.87 21.85 -2.21
N ASN A 252 5.02 22.77 -1.72
CA ASN A 252 4.82 24.08 -2.31
C ASN A 252 5.47 25.19 -1.47
N ILE A 253 6.08 26.13 -2.16
CA ILE A 253 6.57 27.38 -1.61
C ILE A 253 5.60 28.47 -2.04
N SER A 254 4.84 29.00 -1.07
CA SER A 254 3.63 29.78 -1.33
C SER A 254 3.86 31.23 -1.77
N ASN A 255 5.10 31.74 -1.70
CA ASN A 255 5.37 33.15 -1.95
C ASN A 255 5.35 33.40 -3.47
N ASN A 256 4.33 34.11 -3.97
CA ASN A 256 4.14 34.40 -5.39
C ASN A 256 5.08 35.50 -5.92
N ILE A 257 6.39 35.29 -5.77
CA ILE A 257 7.42 36.28 -6.09
C ILE A 257 8.47 35.76 -7.08
N TYR A 258 8.43 34.46 -7.41
CA TYR A 258 9.47 33.79 -8.17
C TYR A 258 9.10 33.69 -9.65
N THR A 259 10.03 34.01 -10.53
CA THR A 259 9.96 33.69 -11.96
C THR A 259 10.26 32.21 -12.20
N TYR A 260 10.06 31.71 -13.42
CA TYR A 260 10.39 30.31 -13.75
C TYR A 260 11.89 30.01 -13.56
N ASP A 261 12.76 30.96 -13.88
CA ASP A 261 14.20 30.83 -13.71
C ASP A 261 14.59 30.80 -12.22
N ASP A 262 13.96 31.67 -11.41
CA ASP A 262 14.11 31.65 -9.95
C ASP A 262 13.65 30.32 -9.35
N ALA A 263 12.54 29.77 -9.85
CA ALA A 263 11.90 28.59 -9.30
C ALA A 263 12.82 27.36 -9.30
N GLN A 264 13.65 27.20 -10.35
CA GLN A 264 14.64 26.13 -10.40
C GLN A 264 15.68 26.26 -9.29
N SER A 265 16.14 27.49 -9.03
CA SER A 265 17.11 27.79 -7.98
C SER A 265 16.50 27.61 -6.58
N VAL A 266 15.24 28.01 -6.42
CA VAL A 266 14.49 27.85 -5.17
C VAL A 266 14.40 26.36 -4.77
N CYS A 267 14.05 25.45 -5.67
CA CYS A 267 14.02 24.03 -5.31
C CYS A 267 15.42 23.46 -4.99
N LYS A 268 16.47 23.92 -5.69
CA LYS A 268 17.85 23.49 -5.44
C LYS A 268 18.33 23.82 -4.04
N VAL A 269 17.87 24.91 -3.43
CA VAL A 269 18.20 25.26 -2.02
C VAL A 269 17.78 24.15 -1.05
N TYR A 270 16.71 23.42 -1.37
CA TYR A 270 16.20 22.30 -0.58
C TYR A 270 16.74 20.93 -1.05
N GLY A 271 17.72 20.90 -1.97
CA GLY A 271 18.16 19.65 -2.60
C GLY A 271 17.08 18.99 -3.46
N ALA A 272 16.07 19.75 -3.88
CA ALA A 272 14.91 19.31 -4.65
C ALA A 272 14.98 19.81 -6.10
N LYS A 273 14.09 19.29 -6.94
CA LYS A 273 13.87 19.76 -8.32
C LYS A 273 12.46 20.29 -8.47
N LEU A 274 12.16 20.99 -9.57
CA LEU A 274 10.77 21.32 -9.90
C LEU A 274 9.96 20.03 -10.04
N ALA A 275 8.77 20.00 -9.46
CA ALA A 275 7.89 18.85 -9.52
C ALA A 275 7.33 18.68 -10.95
N THR A 276 7.35 17.45 -11.44
CA THR A 276 6.65 17.08 -12.69
C THR A 276 5.14 17.02 -12.49
N TYR A 277 4.38 16.97 -13.59
CA TYR A 277 2.93 16.81 -13.52
C TYR A 277 2.55 15.51 -12.79
N ASP A 278 3.18 14.38 -13.12
CA ASP A 278 2.86 13.08 -12.54
C ASP A 278 3.10 13.05 -11.03
N GLN A 279 4.23 13.61 -10.57
CA GLN A 279 4.52 13.73 -9.13
C GLN A 279 3.49 14.61 -8.41
N LEU A 280 3.06 15.70 -9.05
CA LEU A 280 2.05 16.59 -8.49
C LEU A 280 0.66 15.93 -8.47
N GLU A 281 0.32 15.15 -9.50
CA GLU A 281 -0.91 14.37 -9.57
C GLU A 281 -0.94 13.29 -8.49
N ASP A 282 0.18 12.61 -8.26
CA ASP A 282 0.31 11.63 -7.17
C ASP A 282 0.22 12.30 -5.80
N ALA A 283 0.84 13.47 -5.62
CA ALA A 283 0.65 14.26 -4.41
C ALA A 283 -0.83 14.64 -4.20
N TYR A 284 -1.54 15.04 -5.25
CA TYR A 284 -2.97 15.33 -5.20
C TYR A 284 -3.80 14.10 -4.83
N LYS A 285 -3.52 12.93 -5.41
CA LYS A 285 -4.18 11.66 -5.04
C LYS A 285 -3.98 11.33 -3.56
N ASN A 286 -2.84 11.73 -2.99
CA ASN A 286 -2.49 11.59 -1.57
C ASN A 286 -2.96 12.77 -0.69
N GLY A 287 -3.84 13.65 -1.19
CA GLY A 287 -4.47 14.70 -0.39
C GLY A 287 -3.80 16.07 -0.43
N ALA A 288 -2.78 16.28 -1.28
CA ALA A 288 -2.17 17.60 -1.42
C ALA A 288 -3.18 18.66 -1.87
N GLU A 289 -3.18 19.81 -1.21
CA GLU A 289 -3.93 21.02 -1.57
C GLU A 289 -3.24 22.28 -1.03
N TRP A 290 -3.15 23.32 -1.85
CA TRP A 290 -2.60 24.62 -1.41
C TRP A 290 -3.16 25.84 -2.15
N CYS A 291 -4.09 25.68 -3.10
CA CYS A 291 -4.83 26.78 -3.74
C CYS A 291 -3.94 27.94 -4.26
N ASN A 292 -2.70 27.63 -4.64
CA ASN A 292 -1.69 28.62 -4.99
C ASN A 292 -0.84 28.14 -6.16
N TYR A 293 -0.77 28.92 -7.23
CA TYR A 293 0.06 28.58 -8.39
C TYR A 293 1.51 28.41 -7.98
N GLY A 294 2.09 27.27 -8.34
CA GLY A 294 3.52 27.00 -8.21
C GLY A 294 4.14 26.64 -9.56
N TRP A 295 5.28 27.23 -9.87
CA TRP A 295 6.11 26.78 -10.99
C TRP A 295 6.49 25.30 -10.81
N SER A 296 6.34 24.55 -11.89
CA SER A 296 6.57 23.12 -12.03
C SER A 296 7.45 22.85 -13.25
N ASP A 297 7.87 21.60 -13.45
CA ASP A 297 8.72 21.24 -14.58
C ASP A 297 8.08 21.60 -15.93
N ASN A 298 8.90 21.86 -16.95
CA ASN A 298 8.48 22.28 -18.30
C ASN A 298 7.70 23.62 -18.36
N GLN A 299 8.06 24.60 -17.52
CA GLN A 299 7.44 25.94 -17.47
C GLN A 299 5.91 25.90 -17.28
N MET A 300 5.47 24.87 -16.56
CA MET A 300 4.09 24.75 -16.13
C MET A 300 3.91 25.47 -14.80
N ALA A 301 2.73 26.03 -14.56
CA ALA A 301 2.35 26.48 -13.23
C ALA A 301 1.08 25.78 -12.81
N TYR A 302 1.15 25.04 -11.71
CA TYR A 302 0.08 24.18 -11.24
C TYR A 302 -0.26 24.37 -9.78
N PHE A 303 -1.49 24.03 -9.41
CA PHE A 303 -1.91 23.85 -8.03
C PHE A 303 -3.01 22.78 -7.89
N PRO A 304 -2.93 21.91 -6.88
CA PRO A 304 -3.95 20.90 -6.61
C PRO A 304 -5.10 21.46 -5.76
N THR A 305 -6.32 20.98 -5.99
CA THR A 305 -7.51 21.31 -5.19
C THR A 305 -8.37 20.08 -4.95
N GLN A 306 -8.58 19.73 -3.67
CA GLN A 306 -9.41 18.59 -3.28
C GLN A 306 -10.90 18.88 -3.52
N LYS A 307 -11.64 17.83 -3.91
CA LYS A 307 -13.09 17.93 -4.21
C LYS A 307 -13.88 18.39 -2.98
N SER A 308 -13.51 17.93 -1.79
CA SER A 308 -14.12 18.31 -0.52
C SER A 308 -13.98 19.81 -0.26
N THR A 309 -12.78 20.38 -0.45
CA THR A 309 -12.50 21.81 -0.31
C THR A 309 -13.29 22.62 -1.34
N TRP A 310 -13.29 22.20 -2.60
CA TRP A 310 -14.07 22.86 -3.65
C TRP A 310 -15.57 22.91 -3.31
N LEU A 311 -16.16 21.80 -2.83
CA LEU A 311 -17.57 21.74 -2.41
C LEU A 311 -17.88 22.68 -1.24
N LYS A 312 -16.95 22.87 -0.30
CA LYS A 312 -17.10 23.84 0.79
C LYS A 312 -17.11 25.27 0.24
N LEU A 313 -16.21 25.58 -0.68
CA LEU A 313 -16.12 26.90 -1.31
C LEU A 313 -17.36 27.25 -2.11
N GLN A 314 -17.99 26.28 -2.79
CA GLN A 314 -19.24 26.53 -3.55
C GLN A 314 -20.41 27.03 -2.67
N LYS A 315 -20.39 26.75 -1.37
CA LYS A 315 -21.45 27.18 -0.43
C LYS A 315 -21.31 28.65 -0.01
N ASP A 316 -20.15 29.26 -0.25
CA ASP A 316 -19.89 30.65 0.07
C ASP A 316 -19.86 31.48 -1.22
N GLU A 317 -20.85 32.34 -1.39
CA GLU A 317 -21.01 33.15 -2.61
C GLU A 317 -19.78 34.05 -2.90
N LYS A 318 -19.05 34.47 -1.87
CA LYS A 318 -17.84 35.29 -2.00
C LYS A 318 -16.61 34.47 -2.36
N ARG A 319 -16.58 33.18 -2.02
CA ARG A 319 -15.41 32.29 -2.20
C ARG A 319 -15.64 31.17 -3.20
N LYS A 320 -16.81 31.08 -3.83
CA LYS A 320 -17.20 30.01 -4.76
C LYS A 320 -16.21 29.76 -5.91
N ASN A 321 -15.52 30.79 -6.39
CA ASN A 321 -14.58 30.67 -7.50
C ASN A 321 -13.11 30.57 -7.04
N ASN A 322 -12.86 30.52 -5.73
CA ASN A 322 -11.51 30.35 -5.20
C ASN A 322 -11.03 28.92 -5.48
N CYS A 323 -9.71 28.76 -5.64
CA CYS A 323 -9.07 27.45 -5.79
C CYS A 323 -9.51 26.66 -7.04
N GLY A 324 -10.01 27.33 -8.09
CA GLY A 324 -10.28 26.68 -9.37
C GLY A 324 -11.29 25.53 -9.29
N ARG A 325 -10.98 24.39 -9.93
CA ARG A 325 -11.82 23.18 -9.98
C ARG A 325 -11.13 22.00 -9.25
N PRO A 326 -11.86 20.93 -8.88
CA PRO A 326 -11.22 19.74 -8.34
C PRO A 326 -10.16 19.17 -9.30
N GLY A 327 -9.01 18.75 -8.76
CA GLY A 327 -7.90 18.20 -9.52
C GLY A 327 -6.67 19.12 -9.57
N ILE A 328 -5.79 18.86 -10.55
CA ILE A 328 -4.65 19.73 -10.86
C ILE A 328 -5.12 20.86 -11.78
N ASN A 329 -5.00 22.09 -11.29
CA ASN A 329 -5.33 23.31 -12.02
C ASN A 329 -4.06 23.96 -12.56
N GLY A 330 -4.19 24.67 -13.68
CA GLY A 330 -3.10 25.39 -14.31
C GLY A 330 -2.63 24.76 -15.61
N GLY A 331 -1.43 25.10 -16.04
CA GLY A 331 -0.90 24.72 -17.34
C GLY A 331 0.37 25.46 -17.73
N TYR A 332 0.68 25.42 -19.03
CA TYR A 332 1.85 26.10 -19.59
C TYR A 332 1.68 27.61 -19.51
N MET A 333 2.71 28.29 -19.01
CA MET A 333 2.74 29.74 -18.91
C MET A 333 3.72 30.28 -19.95
N GLY A 334 3.22 30.90 -21.01
CA GLY A 334 4.08 31.39 -22.10
C GLY A 334 5.07 32.48 -21.70
N ASN A 335 4.82 33.18 -20.59
CA ASN A 335 5.73 34.19 -20.06
C ASN A 335 6.47 33.64 -18.81
N PRO A 336 7.77 33.35 -18.89
CA PRO A 336 8.54 32.82 -17.76
C PRO A 336 8.76 33.86 -16.64
N ASN A 337 8.55 35.15 -16.91
CA ASN A 337 8.73 36.24 -15.94
C ASN A 337 7.51 36.45 -15.03
N LEU A 338 6.45 35.64 -15.18
CA LEU A 338 5.32 35.66 -14.25
C LEU A 338 5.78 35.24 -12.84
N LYS A 339 5.21 35.88 -11.82
CA LYS A 339 5.55 35.63 -10.43
C LYS A 339 4.55 34.68 -9.80
N PHE A 340 5.02 33.47 -9.47
CA PHE A 340 4.24 32.45 -8.79
C PHE A 340 5.05 31.87 -7.62
N GLY A 341 4.41 30.99 -6.85
CA GLY A 341 5.09 30.11 -5.93
C GLY A 341 5.90 29.06 -6.67
N VAL A 342 6.35 28.02 -5.97
CA VAL A 342 7.16 26.96 -6.57
C VAL A 342 6.72 25.60 -6.04
N ASN A 343 6.50 24.63 -6.94
CA ASN A 343 6.28 23.23 -6.59
C ASN A 343 7.62 22.49 -6.72
N CYS A 344 8.15 22.00 -5.60
CA CYS A 344 9.38 21.25 -5.54
C CYS A 344 9.11 19.77 -5.24
N PHE A 345 9.93 18.89 -5.77
CA PHE A 345 9.95 17.46 -5.49
C PHE A 345 11.31 17.06 -4.92
N GLY A 346 11.29 16.50 -3.70
CA GLY A 346 12.48 16.07 -2.97
C GLY A 346 12.20 15.98 -1.49
N LYS A 347 13.26 16.04 -0.68
CA LYS A 347 13.14 16.01 0.79
C LYS A 347 12.54 17.31 1.30
N LYS A 348 11.31 17.25 1.79
CA LYS A 348 10.64 18.42 2.35
C LYS A 348 11.34 18.88 3.63
N PRO A 349 11.58 20.19 3.80
CA PRO A 349 12.16 20.73 5.03
C PRO A 349 11.22 20.51 6.22
N GLN A 350 11.81 20.42 7.42
CA GLN A 350 11.04 20.37 8.66
C GLN A 350 10.24 21.67 8.86
N PRO A 351 9.01 21.60 9.37
CA PRO A 351 8.15 22.77 9.49
C PRO A 351 8.69 23.75 10.54
N THR A 352 8.62 25.05 10.24
CA THR A 352 8.89 26.09 11.23
C THR A 352 7.68 26.31 12.15
N PRO A 353 7.84 26.94 13.34
CA PRO A 353 6.70 27.28 14.19
C PRO A 353 5.63 28.15 13.49
N SER A 354 6.06 28.99 12.54
CA SER A 354 5.15 29.79 11.71
C SER A 354 4.35 28.91 10.75
N ASP A 355 4.98 27.91 10.13
CA ASP A 355 4.29 26.96 9.24
C ASP A 355 3.25 26.14 9.99
N ILE A 356 3.57 25.69 11.21
CA ILE A 356 2.62 24.98 12.08
C ILE A 356 1.42 25.87 12.42
N SER A 357 1.68 27.14 12.74
CA SER A 357 0.61 28.10 13.06
C SER A 357 -0.32 28.35 11.86
N ARG A 358 0.24 28.46 10.65
CA ARG A 358 -0.53 28.60 9.39
C ARG A 358 -1.33 27.34 9.07
N MET A 359 -0.75 26.16 9.28
CA MET A 359 -1.42 24.87 9.08
C MET A 359 -2.62 24.72 10.03
N ASN A 360 -2.41 25.03 11.31
CA ASN A 360 -3.47 24.94 12.34
C ASN A 360 -4.58 25.98 12.15
N ALA A 361 -4.29 27.12 11.54
CA ALA A 361 -5.29 28.13 11.21
C ALA A 361 -6.28 27.68 10.12
N GLN A 362 -5.99 26.57 9.41
CA GLN A 362 -6.85 25.98 8.36
C GLN A 362 -7.33 27.01 7.32
N GLU A 363 -6.47 27.95 6.91
CA GLU A 363 -6.82 28.95 5.90
C GLU A 363 -6.97 28.28 4.53
N ILE A 364 -8.22 28.12 4.07
CA ILE A 364 -8.59 27.41 2.84
C ILE A 364 -8.14 28.15 1.56
N SER A 365 -7.96 29.46 1.65
CA SER A 365 -7.51 30.30 0.53
C SER A 365 -6.72 31.51 1.06
N PRO A 366 -5.83 32.10 0.24
CA PRO A 366 -5.21 33.37 0.58
C PRO A 366 -6.24 34.42 0.97
N LYS A 367 -5.95 35.21 2.01
CA LYS A 367 -6.82 36.33 2.44
C LYS A 367 -7.00 37.34 1.30
N THR A 368 -8.21 37.85 1.15
CA THR A 368 -8.47 38.92 0.18
C THR A 368 -7.76 40.21 0.62
N PRO A 369 -7.48 41.15 -0.31
CA PRO A 369 -6.95 42.47 0.06
C PRO A 369 -7.82 43.19 1.11
N GLU A 370 -9.13 42.98 1.06
CA GLU A 370 -10.11 43.50 2.03
C GLU A 370 -9.92 42.85 3.41
N ASP A 371 -9.76 41.53 3.47
CA ASP A 371 -9.50 40.80 4.73
C ASP A 371 -8.17 41.25 5.35
N ILE A 372 -7.12 41.44 4.54
CA ILE A 372 -5.82 41.93 5.01
C ILE A 372 -5.96 43.34 5.59
N LYS A 373 -6.73 44.23 4.95
CA LYS A 373 -7.01 45.57 5.46
C LYS A 373 -7.81 45.52 6.77
N LEU A 374 -8.79 44.64 6.85
CA LEU A 374 -9.59 44.44 8.06
C LEU A 374 -8.72 43.91 9.20
N ASP A 375 -7.88 42.90 8.96
CA ASP A 375 -6.96 42.33 9.94
C ASP A 375 -5.97 43.37 10.46
N LYS A 376 -5.39 44.20 9.56
CA LYS A 376 -4.55 45.33 9.97
C LYS A 376 -5.31 46.31 10.88
N LYS A 377 -6.58 46.56 10.59
CA LYS A 377 -7.43 47.44 11.41
C LYS A 377 -7.75 46.78 12.76
N VAL A 378 -8.06 45.48 12.79
CA VAL A 378 -8.30 44.72 14.03
C VAL A 378 -7.05 44.68 14.90
N GLU A 379 -5.89 44.43 14.30
CA GLU A 379 -4.60 44.40 14.98
C GLU A 379 -4.26 45.78 15.58
N TYR A 380 -4.50 46.85 14.83
CA TYR A 380 -4.41 48.21 15.35
C TYR A 380 -5.30 48.43 16.58
N TRP A 381 -6.56 47.99 16.55
CA TRP A 381 -7.46 48.12 17.70
C TRP A 381 -7.04 47.25 18.88
N LYS A 382 -6.52 46.04 18.64
CA LYS A 382 -5.99 45.16 19.70
C LYS A 382 -4.79 45.77 20.42
N GLN A 383 -3.84 46.31 19.66
CA GLN A 383 -2.62 46.94 20.20
C GLN A 383 -2.91 48.22 21.00
N ASN A 384 -4.06 48.85 20.75
CA ASN A 384 -4.49 50.06 21.44
C ASN A 384 -5.75 49.83 22.30
N ALA A 385 -6.09 48.57 22.61
CA ALA A 385 -7.33 48.23 23.28
C ALA A 385 -7.44 48.86 24.66
N ASP A 386 -6.34 48.90 25.40
CA ASP A 386 -6.19 49.52 26.72
C ASP A 386 -6.44 51.03 26.73
N LYS A 387 -6.11 51.72 25.63
CA LYS A 387 -6.18 53.19 25.50
C LYS A 387 -7.43 53.68 24.80
N LEU A 388 -7.93 52.92 23.83
CA LEU A 388 -8.95 53.37 22.89
C LEU A 388 -10.27 52.60 23.00
N LEU A 389 -10.30 51.46 23.69
CA LEU A 389 -11.51 50.66 23.85
C LEU A 389 -11.93 50.65 25.32
N GLN A 390 -13.13 51.17 25.59
CA GLN A 390 -13.75 51.11 26.91
C GLN A 390 -14.95 50.17 26.86
N VAL A 391 -14.91 49.10 27.66
CA VAL A 391 -16.00 48.12 27.75
C VAL A 391 -16.91 48.51 28.90
N ASN A 392 -18.20 48.71 28.61
CA ASN A 392 -19.20 48.99 29.63
C ASN A 392 -19.57 47.71 30.40
N SER A 393 -19.92 47.87 31.67
CA SER A 393 -20.49 46.79 32.47
C SER A 393 -21.89 46.40 31.95
N TYR A 394 -22.28 45.14 32.10
CA TYR A 394 -23.59 44.62 31.70
C TYR A 394 -24.74 45.47 32.27
N ASN A 395 -24.63 45.90 33.52
CA ASN A 395 -25.49 46.93 34.10
C ASN A 395 -24.74 47.69 35.22
N ARG A 396 -25.46 48.51 36.00
CA ARG A 396 -24.86 49.32 37.09
C ARG A 396 -24.30 48.50 38.27
N THR A 397 -24.62 47.21 38.35
CA THR A 397 -24.27 46.35 39.49
C THR A 397 -23.53 45.07 39.10
N LYS A 398 -23.47 44.72 37.81
CA LYS A 398 -22.82 43.51 37.30
C LYS A 398 -21.98 43.80 36.06
N TRP A 399 -20.78 43.20 36.01
CA TRP A 399 -19.85 43.29 34.88
C TRP A 399 -20.31 42.45 33.67
N SER A 400 -20.76 41.22 33.91
CA SER A 400 -21.19 40.23 32.91
C SER A 400 -22.64 39.79 33.19
N GLU A 401 -23.35 39.33 32.16
CA GLU A 401 -24.66 38.67 32.27
C GLU A 401 -24.58 37.30 32.95
N TYR A 402 -23.41 36.65 32.79
CA TYR A 402 -23.07 35.32 33.31
C TYR A 402 -22.15 35.41 34.52
#